data_AF-A0A327KSC7-F1
#
_entry.id   AF-A0A327KSC7-F1
#
_cell.length_a   1.000
_cell.length_b   1.000
_cell.length_c   1.000
_cell.angle_alpha   90.00
_cell.angle_beta   90.00
_cell.angle_gamma   90.00
#
_symmetry.space_group_name_H-M   'P 1'
#
loop_
_entity.id
_entity.type
_entity.pdbx_description
1 polymer ?
#
loop_
_entity_poly.entity_id
_entity_poly.type
_entity_poly.pdbx_seq_one_letter_code
_entity_poly.pdbx_strand_id
1 'polypeptide(L)'
;MFRSPRTYRVQRADREPLVRFMRDALEGEGCRIIYCSEPDQAPFIITFETRSGERMGVVAYAFLATRTPTKNRPTDERSFQVKYGSKLADNVHDIWQDPLGLYTTIFLGISPEDGHFVAVDPEMHNPTKFFIRIEYKDSQAEQIRKAGWHAWERSRVGREDQPIEVLVGGTSEHLLDLIRFERAAQGLDPGNRQLLAQKRGLFTGAPTTPSEAEAVEEIASHPLTKELDLGSDDILDLIATARRLKMAVRGWVAERHLADVLKRTPGITHCERIDDEGAPDLRVRLKDGPFLTIECKNVLRETDRLGVPRLDFQRTRASKSDPCSRYYAPTDFNILAACLHAVTESWEFKYIQPSRLAEHRKCPGKLNNNVRVDDAWTANPVPVLEAAAMTRL
;
A
#
# COMPACT_ATOMS: atom_id res chain seq x y z
N MET A 1 6.40 -25.95 -6.85
CA MET A 1 7.32 -25.52 -7.92
C MET A 1 7.39 -24.00 -7.87
N PHE A 2 8.46 -23.43 -7.32
CA PHE A 2 8.63 -21.97 -7.25
C PHE A 2 8.82 -21.44 -8.67
N ARG A 3 8.02 -20.44 -9.08
CA ARG A 3 8.15 -19.82 -10.40
C ARG A 3 9.21 -18.74 -10.32
N SER A 4 10.28 -18.87 -11.10
CA SER A 4 11.24 -17.79 -11.33
C SER A 4 10.56 -16.60 -12.04
N PRO A 5 11.09 -15.37 -11.91
CA PRO A 5 10.59 -14.24 -12.68
C PRO A 5 10.68 -14.53 -14.18
N ARG A 6 9.63 -14.14 -14.92
CA ARG A 6 9.66 -14.23 -16.39
C ARG A 6 10.72 -13.28 -16.92
N THR A 7 11.65 -13.80 -17.70
CA THR A 7 12.73 -13.02 -18.31
C THR A 7 12.40 -12.56 -19.72
N TYR A 8 12.97 -11.43 -20.10
CA TYR A 8 12.79 -10.76 -21.39
C TYR A 8 14.16 -10.35 -21.91
N ARG A 9 14.43 -10.66 -23.18
CA ARG A 9 15.58 -10.10 -23.88
C ARG A 9 15.34 -8.62 -24.16
N VAL A 10 16.30 -7.79 -23.80
CA VAL A 10 16.25 -6.33 -23.96
C VAL A 10 17.54 -5.84 -24.60
N GLN A 11 17.51 -4.62 -25.15
CA GLN A 11 18.69 -4.02 -25.77
C GLN A 11 19.65 -3.55 -24.68
N ARG A 12 20.86 -4.11 -24.65
CA ARG A 12 21.92 -3.79 -23.67
C ARG A 12 22.15 -2.27 -23.53
N ALA A 13 22.32 -1.57 -24.64
CA ALA A 13 22.60 -0.13 -24.64
C ALA A 13 21.51 0.71 -23.93
N ASP A 14 20.24 0.30 -24.02
CA ASP A 14 19.11 1.02 -23.43
C ASP A 14 18.91 0.71 -21.94
N ARG A 15 19.65 -0.26 -21.40
CA ARG A 15 19.42 -0.85 -20.08
C ARG A 15 20.65 -0.82 -19.19
N GLU A 16 21.84 -0.81 -19.77
CA GLU A 16 23.09 -0.62 -19.06
C GLU A 16 23.08 0.61 -18.15
N PRO A 17 22.55 1.79 -18.55
CA PRO A 17 22.45 2.94 -17.65
C PRO A 17 21.57 2.67 -16.41
N LEU A 18 20.51 1.86 -16.54
CA LEU A 18 19.62 1.52 -15.43
C LEU A 18 20.30 0.56 -14.44
N VAL A 19 20.96 -0.47 -14.96
CA VAL A 19 21.70 -1.45 -14.14
C VAL A 19 22.85 -0.77 -13.42
N ARG A 20 23.60 0.07 -14.14
CA ARG A 20 24.70 0.85 -13.58
C ARG A 20 24.20 1.78 -12.47
N PHE A 21 23.12 2.54 -12.71
CA PHE A 21 22.52 3.41 -11.68
C PHE A 21 22.21 2.62 -10.41
N MET A 22 21.56 1.46 -10.52
CA MET A 22 21.19 0.67 -9.35
C MET A 22 22.38 0.07 -8.62
N ARG A 23 23.35 -0.45 -9.36
CA ARG A 23 24.56 -1.04 -8.78
C ARG A 23 25.39 0.03 -8.06
N ASP A 24 25.70 1.12 -8.76
CA ASP A 24 26.54 2.19 -8.25
C ASP A 24 25.87 2.89 -7.04
N ALA A 25 24.54 2.99 -7.02
CA ALA A 25 23.77 3.45 -5.87
C ALA A 25 23.94 2.57 -4.63
N LEU A 26 23.79 1.25 -4.79
CA LEU A 26 23.94 0.29 -3.69
C LEU A 26 25.38 0.24 -3.18
N GLU A 27 26.37 0.25 -4.08
CA GLU A 27 27.79 0.31 -3.72
C GLU A 27 28.14 1.62 -3.01
N GLY A 28 27.56 2.75 -3.43
CA GLY A 28 27.70 4.05 -2.77
C GLY A 28 27.22 4.05 -1.30
N GLU A 29 26.16 3.30 -1.01
CA GLU A 29 25.66 3.04 0.36
C GLU A 29 26.48 1.99 1.13
N GLY A 30 27.60 1.53 0.56
CA GLY A 30 28.49 0.55 1.17
C GLY A 30 28.01 -0.90 1.08
N CYS A 31 27.08 -1.21 0.17
CA CYS A 31 26.69 -2.57 -0.09
C CYS A 31 27.75 -3.29 -0.94
N ARG A 32 27.99 -4.57 -0.64
CA ARG A 32 28.79 -5.46 -1.48
C ARG A 32 27.88 -6.23 -2.43
N ILE A 33 28.04 -6.02 -3.73
CA ILE A 33 27.27 -6.75 -4.76
C ILE A 33 27.79 -8.20 -4.84
N ILE A 34 26.89 -9.15 -4.63
CA ILE A 34 27.16 -10.60 -4.75
C ILE A 34 26.85 -11.05 -6.19
N TYR A 35 25.74 -10.57 -6.73
CA TYR A 35 25.29 -10.88 -8.08
C TYR A 35 24.52 -9.70 -8.67
N CYS A 36 24.67 -9.50 -9.99
CA CYS A 36 23.90 -8.55 -10.77
C CYS A 36 23.61 -9.15 -12.15
N SER A 37 22.37 -9.07 -12.62
CA SER A 37 22.00 -9.52 -13.96
C SER A 37 22.69 -8.71 -15.06
N GLU A 38 22.92 -9.37 -16.20
CA GLU A 38 23.38 -8.69 -17.41
C GLU A 38 22.32 -7.70 -17.95
N PRO A 39 22.74 -6.56 -18.51
CA PRO A 39 21.84 -5.53 -19.01
C PRO A 39 21.03 -5.92 -20.27
N ASP A 40 21.25 -7.10 -20.84
CA ASP A 40 20.46 -7.63 -21.97
C ASP A 40 19.29 -8.52 -21.53
N GLN A 41 19.05 -8.64 -20.21
CA GLN A 41 17.92 -9.38 -19.64
C GLN A 41 17.17 -8.53 -18.61
N ALA A 42 15.84 -8.60 -18.65
CA ALA A 42 14.96 -7.97 -17.67
C ALA A 42 13.92 -8.97 -17.14
N PRO A 43 13.35 -8.81 -15.93
CA PRO A 43 13.71 -7.82 -14.92
C PRO A 43 15.14 -8.03 -14.40
N PHE A 44 15.73 -6.99 -13.81
CA PHE A 44 17.10 -7.07 -13.30
C PHE A 44 17.10 -7.68 -11.91
N ILE A 45 18.01 -8.61 -11.65
CA ILE A 45 18.16 -9.23 -10.35
C ILE A 45 19.49 -8.77 -9.77
N ILE A 46 19.46 -8.22 -8.56
CA ILE A 46 20.66 -7.84 -7.82
C ILE A 46 20.58 -8.51 -6.44
N THR A 47 21.64 -9.20 -6.05
CA THR A 47 21.82 -9.75 -4.71
C THR A 47 23.03 -9.09 -4.10
N PHE A 48 22.89 -8.59 -2.88
CA PHE A 48 23.92 -7.79 -2.23
C PHE A 48 23.90 -8.01 -0.71
N GLU A 49 24.98 -7.63 -0.07
CA GLU A 49 25.14 -7.60 1.37
C GLU A 49 25.31 -6.15 1.81
N THR A 50 24.51 -5.68 2.77
CA THR A 50 24.60 -4.32 3.29
C THR A 50 25.85 -4.18 4.18
N ARG A 51 26.19 -2.94 4.56
CA ARG A 51 27.29 -2.67 5.52
C ARG A 51 27.10 -3.38 6.87
N SER A 52 25.86 -3.64 7.29
CA SER A 52 25.57 -4.38 8.54
C SER A 52 25.63 -5.90 8.39
N GLY A 53 25.94 -6.42 7.20
CA GLY A 53 25.98 -7.86 6.91
C GLY A 53 24.63 -8.48 6.54
N GLU A 54 23.56 -7.68 6.43
CA GLU A 54 22.25 -8.15 5.96
C GLU A 54 22.35 -8.51 4.47
N ARG A 55 21.96 -9.74 4.11
CA ARG A 55 21.88 -10.17 2.71
C ARG A 55 20.48 -9.93 2.17
N MET A 56 20.41 -9.22 1.05
CA MET A 56 19.15 -8.86 0.41
C MET A 56 19.18 -9.21 -1.07
N GLY A 57 18.01 -9.57 -1.60
CA GLY A 57 17.76 -9.68 -3.03
C GLY A 57 16.77 -8.62 -3.50
N VAL A 58 16.96 -8.12 -4.72
CA VAL A 58 15.98 -7.27 -5.40
C VAL A 58 15.71 -7.79 -6.81
N VAL A 59 14.44 -7.80 -7.20
CA VAL A 59 13.99 -7.99 -8.59
C VAL A 59 13.41 -6.67 -9.08
N ALA A 60 14.13 -6.00 -9.96
CA ALA A 60 13.81 -4.65 -10.43
C ALA A 60 13.20 -4.66 -11.83
N TYR A 61 11.94 -4.24 -11.91
CA TYR A 61 11.27 -3.83 -13.14
C TYR A 61 11.58 -2.36 -13.38
N ALA A 62 12.76 -2.10 -13.96
CA ALA A 62 13.29 -0.76 -14.17
C ALA A 62 13.14 -0.29 -15.64
N PHE A 63 12.74 0.98 -15.80
CA PHE A 63 12.52 1.63 -17.10
C PHE A 63 13.21 3.00 -17.14
N LEU A 64 13.59 3.47 -18.33
CA LEU A 64 14.08 4.84 -18.48
C LEU A 64 12.92 5.83 -18.29
N ALA A 65 13.12 6.76 -17.36
CA ALA A 65 12.29 7.93 -17.20
C ALA A 65 12.83 9.06 -18.06
N THR A 66 11.96 9.71 -18.82
CA THR A 66 12.33 10.78 -19.73
C THR A 66 11.41 11.97 -19.56
N ARG A 67 11.94 13.15 -19.89
CA ARG A 67 11.17 14.36 -20.15
C ARG A 67 11.10 14.56 -21.66
N THR A 68 10.08 14.00 -22.30
CA THR A 68 9.90 14.15 -23.74
C THR A 68 8.81 15.19 -24.00
N PRO A 69 9.16 16.42 -24.44
CA PRO A 69 8.16 17.41 -24.82
C PRO A 69 7.35 16.86 -26.00
N THR A 70 6.02 16.83 -25.86
CA THR A 70 5.14 16.49 -26.99
C THR A 70 4.04 17.55 -27.08
N LYS A 71 3.63 17.86 -28.31
CA LYS A 71 2.72 18.98 -28.63
C LYS A 71 1.38 18.96 -27.87
N ASN A 72 0.92 17.78 -27.44
CA ASN A 72 -0.38 17.58 -26.80
C ASN A 72 -0.28 17.19 -25.31
N ARG A 73 0.87 17.42 -24.67
CA ARG A 73 1.07 17.10 -23.25
C ARG A 73 1.44 18.33 -22.44
N PRO A 74 1.11 18.35 -21.14
CA PRO A 74 1.59 19.38 -20.24
C PRO A 74 3.13 19.50 -20.33
N THR A 75 3.62 20.73 -20.35
CA THR A 75 5.06 21.02 -20.49
C THR A 75 5.87 20.60 -19.28
N ASP A 76 5.20 20.38 -18.15
CA ASP A 76 5.75 19.96 -16.87
C ASP A 76 5.67 18.43 -16.65
N GLU A 77 5.27 17.65 -17.67
CA GLU A 77 5.11 16.21 -17.55
C GLU A 77 6.42 15.45 -17.82
N ARG A 78 6.75 14.55 -16.90
CA ARG A 78 7.76 13.50 -17.05
C ARG A 78 7.07 12.15 -17.05
N SER A 79 7.72 11.16 -17.64
CA SER A 79 7.16 9.81 -17.65
C SER A 79 8.19 8.72 -17.83
N PHE A 80 7.82 7.49 -17.51
CA PHE A 80 8.53 6.30 -17.99
C PHE A 80 7.53 5.35 -18.66
N GLN A 81 7.99 4.69 -19.71
CA GLN A 81 7.20 3.71 -20.44
C GLN A 81 7.50 2.31 -19.93
N VAL A 82 6.48 1.65 -19.38
CA VAL A 82 6.55 0.26 -18.92
C VAL A 82 6.52 -0.63 -20.16
N LYS A 83 7.66 -1.15 -20.59
CA LYS A 83 7.74 -2.05 -21.75
C LYS A 83 8.85 -3.08 -21.61
N TYR A 84 8.47 -4.35 -21.72
CA TYR A 84 9.37 -5.46 -22.09
C TYR A 84 8.67 -6.32 -23.15
N GLY A 85 9.44 -6.96 -24.03
CA GLY A 85 8.89 -7.79 -25.12
C GLY A 85 8.22 -7.01 -26.26
N SER A 86 7.49 -7.72 -27.13
CA SER A 86 6.80 -7.18 -28.30
C SER A 86 5.36 -6.76 -27.97
N LYS A 87 4.78 -5.87 -28.78
CA LYS A 87 3.40 -5.39 -28.63
C LYS A 87 2.42 -6.40 -29.23
N LEU A 88 1.91 -7.34 -28.43
CA LEU A 88 0.84 -8.27 -28.78
C LEU A 88 -0.46 -7.84 -28.07
N ALA A 89 -1.61 -8.28 -28.60
CA ALA A 89 -2.93 -7.82 -28.17
C ALA A 89 -3.27 -8.12 -26.69
N ASP A 90 -2.73 -9.23 -26.13
CA ASP A 90 -2.97 -9.69 -24.74
C ASP A 90 -1.71 -9.61 -23.85
N ASN A 91 -1.02 -8.47 -23.86
CA ASN A 91 0.19 -8.21 -23.06
C ASN A 91 -0.10 -7.91 -21.57
N VAL A 92 -0.89 -8.76 -20.92
CA VAL A 92 -1.04 -8.75 -19.46
C VAL A 92 0.08 -9.62 -18.86
N HIS A 93 0.84 -9.06 -17.93
CA HIS A 93 2.01 -9.68 -17.34
C HIS A 93 1.89 -9.68 -15.82
N ASP A 94 2.06 -10.85 -15.23
CA ASP A 94 2.22 -10.96 -13.79
C ASP A 94 3.59 -10.40 -13.41
N ILE A 95 3.57 -9.41 -12.51
CA ILE A 95 4.78 -8.93 -11.87
C ILE A 95 5.17 -9.96 -10.83
N TRP A 96 6.41 -10.44 -10.92
CA TRP A 96 6.91 -11.45 -10.01
C TRP A 96 6.96 -10.89 -8.60
N GLN A 97 6.47 -11.65 -7.64
CA GLN A 97 6.49 -11.34 -6.22
C GLN A 97 7.10 -12.56 -5.54
N ASP A 98 8.11 -12.36 -4.70
CA ASP A 98 8.75 -13.48 -4.02
C ASP A 98 7.78 -14.07 -2.98
N PRO A 99 7.35 -15.34 -3.12
CA PRO A 99 6.54 -15.99 -2.09
C PRO A 99 7.31 -16.24 -0.79
N LEU A 100 8.65 -16.22 -0.81
CA LEU A 100 9.50 -16.51 0.34
C LEU A 100 10.10 -15.26 1.01
N GLY A 101 9.91 -14.08 0.43
CA GLY A 101 10.38 -12.81 1.00
C GLY A 101 11.91 -12.60 0.97
N LEU A 102 12.67 -13.41 0.24
CA LEU A 102 14.12 -13.26 0.06
C LEU A 102 14.47 -12.12 -0.90
N TYR A 103 13.62 -11.92 -1.91
CA TYR A 103 13.74 -10.86 -2.89
C TYR A 103 12.61 -9.86 -2.73
N THR A 104 12.98 -8.57 -2.70
CA THR A 104 12.02 -7.49 -2.80
C THR A 104 11.79 -7.15 -4.27
N THR A 105 10.53 -7.12 -4.71
CA THR A 105 10.21 -6.62 -6.05
C THR A 105 10.09 -5.11 -6.02
N ILE A 106 10.82 -4.41 -6.88
CA ILE A 106 10.67 -2.96 -7.10
C ILE A 106 10.25 -2.70 -8.54
N PHE A 107 9.42 -1.68 -8.74
CA PHE A 107 8.91 -1.27 -10.05
C PHE A 107 9.10 0.23 -10.19
N LEU A 108 10.00 0.66 -11.09
CA LEU A 108 10.45 2.04 -11.12
C LEU A 108 10.85 2.56 -12.50
N GLY A 109 10.68 3.86 -12.69
CA GLY A 109 11.36 4.65 -13.70
C GLY A 109 12.61 5.30 -13.11
N ILE A 110 13.74 5.23 -13.82
CA ILE A 110 15.00 5.85 -13.41
C ILE A 110 15.37 6.89 -14.46
N SER A 111 15.78 8.08 -14.03
CA SER A 111 16.46 9.07 -14.85
C SER A 111 17.93 9.09 -14.46
N PRO A 112 18.82 8.34 -15.16
CA PRO A 112 20.24 8.32 -14.81
C PRO A 112 20.89 9.70 -14.95
N GLU A 113 20.46 10.50 -15.93
CA GLU A 113 20.97 11.85 -16.18
C GLU A 113 20.59 12.83 -15.06
N ASP A 114 19.36 12.74 -14.54
CA ASP A 114 18.90 13.61 -13.45
C ASP A 114 19.25 13.06 -12.05
N GLY A 115 19.78 11.83 -11.96
CA GLY A 115 20.22 11.22 -10.70
C GLY A 115 19.09 10.74 -9.78
N HIS A 116 17.88 10.51 -10.30
CA HIS A 116 16.71 10.13 -9.50
C HIS A 116 15.90 8.97 -10.06
N PHE A 117 15.07 8.37 -9.21
CA PHE A 117 14.08 7.38 -9.57
C PHE A 117 12.66 7.79 -9.12
N VAL A 118 11.66 7.15 -9.72
CA VAL A 118 10.25 7.18 -9.33
C VAL A 118 9.71 5.76 -9.36
N ALA A 119 9.37 5.22 -8.21
CA ALA A 119 8.77 3.92 -7.99
C ALA A 119 7.24 4.00 -7.90
N VAL A 120 6.60 2.95 -8.41
CA VAL A 120 5.16 2.69 -8.31
C VAL A 120 4.93 1.45 -7.47
N ASP A 121 3.74 1.31 -6.88
CA ASP A 121 3.37 0.12 -6.11
C ASP A 121 3.36 -1.13 -7.01
N PRO A 122 4.27 -2.11 -6.79
CA PRO A 122 4.34 -3.32 -7.59
C PRO A 122 3.07 -4.18 -7.51
N GLU A 123 2.29 -4.10 -6.41
CA GLU A 123 1.05 -4.86 -6.23
C GLU A 123 -0.12 -4.27 -7.00
N MET A 124 -0.25 -2.93 -7.01
CA MET A 124 -1.25 -2.26 -7.85
C MET A 124 -0.99 -2.45 -9.34
N HIS A 125 0.26 -2.77 -9.69
CA HIS A 125 0.70 -3.12 -11.03
C HIS A 125 0.78 -4.64 -11.26
N ASN A 126 0.09 -5.47 -10.46
CA ASN A 126 0.05 -6.91 -10.67
C ASN A 126 -1.38 -7.47 -10.85
N PRO A 127 -1.77 -7.93 -12.05
CA PRO A 127 -0.97 -7.93 -13.27
C PRO A 127 -0.89 -6.55 -13.93
N THR A 128 0.19 -6.29 -14.67
CA THR A 128 0.36 -5.04 -15.44
C THR A 128 0.09 -5.28 -16.92
N LYS A 129 -0.40 -4.25 -17.61
CA LYS A 129 -0.34 -4.22 -19.07
C LYS A 129 0.99 -3.59 -19.48
N PHE A 130 1.81 -4.30 -20.24
CA PHE A 130 2.97 -3.64 -20.86
C PHE A 130 2.52 -2.67 -21.95
N PHE A 131 3.39 -1.71 -22.25
CA PHE A 131 3.16 -0.53 -23.09
C PHE A 131 2.24 0.52 -22.46
N ILE A 132 2.11 0.54 -21.13
CA ILE A 132 1.53 1.67 -20.39
C ILE A 132 2.60 2.71 -20.05
N ARG A 133 2.14 3.92 -19.73
CA ARG A 133 2.99 5.02 -19.30
C ARG A 133 2.62 5.43 -17.89
N ILE A 134 3.64 5.65 -17.07
CA ILE A 134 3.52 6.22 -15.74
C ILE A 134 4.01 7.66 -15.83
N GLU A 135 3.19 8.60 -15.38
CA GLU A 135 3.40 10.04 -15.54
C GLU A 135 3.54 10.68 -14.16
N TYR A 136 4.45 11.66 -14.07
CA TYR A 136 4.69 12.49 -12.89
C TYR A 136 5.11 13.89 -13.33
N LYS A 137 5.20 14.85 -12.40
CA LYS A 137 5.43 16.27 -12.72
C LYS A 137 6.86 16.70 -12.44
N ASP A 138 7.32 17.75 -13.14
CA ASP A 138 8.59 18.44 -12.89
C ASP A 138 8.71 18.86 -11.41
N SER A 139 7.62 19.33 -10.80
CA SER A 139 7.57 19.67 -9.38
C SER A 139 7.94 18.49 -8.47
N GLN A 140 7.54 17.25 -8.82
CA GLN A 140 7.91 16.08 -8.04
C GLN A 140 9.38 15.71 -8.21
N ALA A 141 9.93 15.86 -9.43
CA ALA A 141 11.36 15.68 -9.66
C ALA A 141 12.19 16.72 -8.87
N GLU A 142 11.71 17.95 -8.79
CA GLU A 142 12.34 19.00 -7.98
C GLU A 142 12.30 18.69 -6.48
N GLN A 143 11.18 18.19 -5.96
CA GLN A 143 11.09 17.78 -4.55
C GLN A 143 12.02 16.60 -4.24
N ILE A 144 12.12 15.61 -5.13
CA ILE A 144 13.07 14.50 -4.98
C ILE A 144 14.50 15.03 -4.91
N ARG A 145 14.89 15.93 -5.83
CA ARG A 145 16.23 16.51 -5.84
C ARG A 145 16.53 17.33 -4.59
N LYS A 146 15.54 18.07 -4.10
CA LYS A 146 15.69 18.95 -2.94
C LYS A 146 15.77 18.17 -1.62
N ALA A 147 14.94 17.15 -1.45
CA ALA A 147 14.78 16.42 -0.19
C ALA A 147 15.48 15.05 -0.18
N GLY A 148 16.01 14.59 -1.31
CA GLY A 148 16.55 13.23 -1.48
C GLY A 148 15.47 12.15 -1.60
N TRP A 149 14.30 12.35 -0.98
CA TRP A 149 13.18 11.42 -0.93
C TRP A 149 11.85 12.18 -0.93
N HIS A 150 10.88 11.71 -1.71
CA HIS A 150 9.55 12.31 -1.78
C HIS A 150 8.48 11.24 -2.09
N ALA A 151 7.35 11.29 -1.40
CA ALA A 151 6.21 10.41 -1.63
C ALA A 151 4.93 11.23 -1.83
N TRP A 152 4.08 10.81 -2.77
CA TRP A 152 2.85 11.52 -3.10
C TRP A 152 1.75 10.60 -3.64
N GLU A 153 0.50 11.01 -3.47
CA GLU A 153 -0.65 10.37 -4.13
C GLU A 153 -0.73 10.77 -5.60
N ARG A 154 -0.89 9.77 -6.46
CA ARG A 154 -1.18 9.95 -7.88
C ARG A 154 -2.63 9.57 -8.15
N SER A 155 -3.41 10.57 -8.52
CA SER A 155 -4.71 10.38 -9.15
C SER A 155 -4.55 10.31 -10.67
N ARG A 156 -5.26 9.40 -11.33
CA ARG A 156 -5.31 9.36 -12.80
C ARG A 156 -6.48 10.22 -13.28
N VAL A 157 -6.14 11.39 -13.81
CA VAL A 157 -7.10 12.37 -14.34
C VAL A 157 -8.03 11.69 -15.36
N GLY A 158 -9.34 11.88 -15.19
CA GLY A 158 -10.37 11.35 -16.11
C GLY A 158 -10.82 9.91 -15.85
N ARG A 159 -10.33 9.25 -14.79
CA ARG A 159 -10.82 7.92 -14.37
C ARG A 159 -11.09 7.90 -12.86
N GLU A 160 -12.25 8.42 -12.47
CA GLU A 160 -12.74 8.45 -11.07
C GLU A 160 -12.81 7.05 -10.42
N ASP A 161 -12.88 5.99 -11.23
CA ASP A 161 -13.07 4.60 -10.79
C ASP A 161 -11.75 3.84 -10.52
N GLN A 162 -10.59 4.52 -10.47
CA GLN A 162 -9.29 3.86 -10.21
C GLN A 162 -8.79 4.13 -8.79
N PRO A 163 -8.17 3.12 -8.12
CA PRO A 163 -7.49 3.32 -6.84
C PRO A 163 -6.52 4.49 -6.91
N ILE A 164 -6.41 5.21 -5.80
CA ILE A 164 -5.32 6.15 -5.59
C ILE A 164 -4.03 5.34 -5.41
N GLU A 165 -3.01 5.72 -6.19
CA GLU A 165 -1.73 5.05 -6.23
C GLU A 165 -0.70 5.92 -5.49
N VAL A 166 0.07 5.35 -4.57
CA VAL A 166 1.16 6.08 -3.88
C VAL A 166 2.45 5.86 -4.65
N LEU A 167 3.05 6.95 -5.12
CA LEU A 167 4.36 6.96 -5.76
C LEU A 167 5.42 7.42 -4.77
N VAL A 168 6.62 6.90 -4.95
CA VAL A 168 7.80 7.24 -4.15
C VAL A 168 8.94 7.54 -5.09
N GLY A 169 9.63 8.65 -4.88
CA GLY A 169 10.84 8.99 -5.62
C GLY A 169 12.01 9.27 -4.69
N GLY A 170 13.20 9.01 -5.18
CA GLY A 170 14.44 9.22 -4.45
C GLY A 170 15.62 9.48 -5.36
N THR A 171 16.71 10.02 -4.80
CA THR A 171 18.01 10.09 -5.48
C THR A 171 18.68 8.71 -5.49
N SER A 172 19.77 8.53 -6.24
CA SER A 172 20.55 7.29 -6.22
C SER A 172 20.92 6.82 -4.81
N GLU A 173 21.31 7.74 -3.93
CA GLU A 173 21.65 7.47 -2.52
C GLU A 173 20.49 6.81 -1.73
N HIS A 174 19.25 7.00 -2.18
CA HIS A 174 18.07 6.48 -1.50
C HIS A 174 17.53 5.17 -2.11
N LEU A 175 18.29 4.50 -2.97
CA LEU A 175 17.82 3.27 -3.60
C LEU A 175 17.71 2.11 -2.59
N LEU A 176 18.64 1.98 -1.64
CA LEU A 176 18.54 0.98 -0.57
C LEU A 176 17.29 1.21 0.28
N ASP A 177 16.97 2.47 0.56
CA ASP A 177 15.76 2.85 1.28
C ASP A 177 14.49 2.51 0.51
N LEU A 178 14.47 2.64 -0.82
CA LEU A 178 13.36 2.16 -1.64
C LEU A 178 13.16 0.64 -1.47
N ILE A 179 14.24 -0.14 -1.48
CA ILE A 179 14.15 -1.60 -1.32
C ILE A 179 13.58 -1.94 0.06
N ARG A 180 14.08 -1.30 1.12
CA ARG A 180 13.56 -1.49 2.49
C ARG A 180 12.11 -1.04 2.62
N PHE A 181 11.77 0.09 2.00
CA PHE A 181 10.41 0.59 1.94
C PHE A 181 9.48 -0.40 1.27
N GLU A 182 9.80 -0.91 0.07
CA GLU A 182 8.91 -1.86 -0.63
C GLU A 182 8.75 -3.18 0.13
N ARG A 183 9.80 -3.65 0.80
CA ARG A 183 9.69 -4.79 1.73
C ARG A 183 8.73 -4.50 2.87
N ALA A 184 8.83 -3.30 3.47
CA ALA A 184 8.00 -2.91 4.60
C ALA A 184 6.55 -2.54 4.18
N ALA A 185 6.36 -2.01 2.98
CA ALA A 185 5.11 -1.49 2.45
C ALA A 185 4.25 -2.55 1.77
N GLN A 186 4.79 -3.75 1.59
CA GLN A 186 4.09 -4.84 0.92
C GLN A 186 2.71 -5.11 1.57
N GLY A 187 1.65 -5.00 0.76
CA GLY A 187 0.27 -5.20 1.20
C GLY A 187 -0.39 -4.01 1.90
N LEU A 188 0.30 -2.90 2.15
CA LEU A 188 -0.34 -1.74 2.78
C LEU A 188 -1.39 -1.09 1.88
N ASP A 189 -2.50 -0.66 2.46
CA ASP A 189 -3.43 0.26 1.79
C ASP A 189 -2.74 1.60 1.48
N PRO A 190 -3.27 2.39 0.51
CA PRO A 190 -2.60 3.60 0.04
C PRO A 190 -2.31 4.61 1.17
N GLY A 191 -3.25 4.82 2.10
CA GLY A 191 -3.05 5.78 3.19
C GLY A 191 -1.89 5.36 4.11
N ASN A 192 -1.89 4.10 4.53
CA ASN A 192 -0.83 3.54 5.37
C ASN A 192 0.52 3.42 4.64
N ARG A 193 0.50 3.11 3.34
CA ARG A 193 1.70 3.08 2.48
C ARG A 193 2.35 4.45 2.40
N GLN A 194 1.57 5.51 2.23
CA GLN A 194 2.10 6.88 2.21
C GLN A 194 2.59 7.33 3.58
N LEU A 195 1.88 7.02 4.66
CA LEU A 195 2.34 7.28 6.02
C LEU A 195 3.72 6.64 6.27
N LEU A 196 3.88 5.38 5.89
CA LEU A 196 5.17 4.68 5.98
C LEU A 196 6.23 5.43 5.16
N ALA A 197 5.95 5.78 3.91
CA ALA A 197 6.89 6.48 3.03
C ALA A 197 7.32 7.86 3.57
N GLN A 198 6.44 8.58 4.28
CA GLN A 198 6.74 9.86 4.92
C GLN A 198 7.57 9.70 6.21
N LYS A 199 7.51 8.54 6.86
CA LYS A 199 8.20 8.24 8.12
C LYS A 199 9.36 7.28 7.88
N ARG A 200 10.38 7.73 7.15
CA ARG A 200 11.56 6.93 6.76
C ARG A 200 12.18 6.11 7.90
N GLY A 201 12.28 6.70 9.10
CA GLY A 201 12.83 6.02 10.28
C GLY A 201 12.14 4.71 10.67
N LEU A 202 10.90 4.46 10.21
CA LEU A 202 10.16 3.22 10.46
C LEU A 202 10.64 2.03 9.61
N PHE A 203 11.44 2.25 8.57
CA PHE A 203 11.90 1.17 7.67
C PHE A 203 13.39 1.24 7.32
N THR A 204 14.09 2.34 7.58
CA THR A 204 15.53 2.44 7.30
C THR A 204 16.41 1.76 8.34
N GLY A 205 15.87 1.48 9.53
CA GLY A 205 16.59 0.86 10.65
C GLY A 205 17.65 1.77 11.29
N ALA A 206 17.66 1.87 12.61
CA ALA A 206 18.82 2.32 13.36
C ALA A 206 19.93 1.24 13.30
N PRO A 207 21.23 1.60 13.42
CA PRO A 207 22.30 0.61 13.43
C PRO A 207 22.07 -0.39 14.57
N THR A 208 21.86 -1.66 14.21
CA THR A 208 21.88 -2.78 15.15
C THR A 208 23.31 -2.89 15.66
N THR A 209 23.56 -2.27 16.81
CA THR A 209 24.70 -2.64 17.65
C THR A 209 24.23 -3.89 18.38
N PRO A 210 24.94 -5.03 18.32
CA PRO A 210 24.61 -6.18 19.15
C PRO A 210 25.03 -5.87 20.59
N SER A 211 24.15 -5.21 21.32
CA SER A 211 24.17 -4.93 22.77
C SER A 211 22.80 -4.30 23.04
N GLU A 212 21.82 -4.90 23.69
CA GLU A 212 21.84 -5.70 24.91
C GLU A 212 20.82 -6.83 24.75
N ALA A 213 21.28 -8.05 24.51
CA ALA A 213 20.49 -9.25 24.75
C ALA A 213 20.59 -9.55 26.25
N GLU A 214 19.90 -8.78 27.09
CA GLU A 214 19.68 -9.07 28.53
C GLU A 214 18.75 -8.01 29.16
N ALA A 215 17.44 -8.16 28.91
CA ALA A 215 16.28 -7.67 29.69
C ALA A 215 15.12 -7.60 28.67
N VAL A 216 14.16 -8.53 28.64
CA VAL A 216 13.11 -8.69 29.64
C VAL A 216 12.70 -10.16 29.71
N GLU A 217 13.03 -10.82 30.82
CA GLU A 217 12.36 -12.05 31.24
C GLU A 217 10.97 -11.70 31.79
N GLU A 218 10.00 -12.57 31.53
CA GLU A 218 8.58 -12.54 31.94
C GLU A 218 7.61 -11.63 31.16
N ILE A 219 7.45 -11.91 29.86
CA ILE A 219 6.08 -12.01 29.33
C ILE A 219 5.70 -13.48 29.47
N ALA A 220 4.74 -13.78 30.35
CA ALA A 220 4.17 -15.11 30.52
C ALA A 220 4.01 -15.79 29.14
N SER A 221 4.68 -16.92 28.95
CA SER A 221 4.77 -17.64 27.66
C SER A 221 3.39 -17.73 27.02
N HIS A 222 3.16 -16.83 26.06
CA HIS A 222 1.88 -16.66 25.39
C HIS A 222 1.51 -17.99 24.72
N PRO A 223 0.26 -18.46 24.76
CA PRO A 223 -0.10 -19.76 24.18
C PRO A 223 0.37 -19.92 22.73
N LEU A 224 0.34 -18.85 21.92
CA LEU A 224 0.88 -18.85 20.56
C LEU A 224 2.39 -19.07 20.49
N THR A 225 3.21 -18.60 21.45
CA THR A 225 4.65 -18.88 21.43
C THR A 225 4.93 -20.37 21.67
N LYS A 226 4.11 -21.02 22.51
CA LYS A 226 4.17 -22.48 22.71
C LYS A 226 3.63 -23.27 21.52
N GLU A 227 2.49 -22.84 20.96
CA GLU A 227 1.83 -23.51 19.84
C GLU A 227 2.67 -23.45 18.56
N LEU A 228 3.25 -22.28 18.28
CA LEU A 228 4.05 -22.04 17.08
C LEU A 228 5.53 -22.41 17.26
N ASP A 229 5.95 -22.75 18.48
CA ASP A 229 7.34 -23.04 18.85
C ASP A 229 8.31 -21.92 18.42
N LEU A 230 7.90 -20.67 18.66
CA LEU A 230 8.62 -19.46 18.29
C LEU A 230 8.58 -18.44 19.42
N GLY A 231 9.66 -17.67 19.59
CA GLY A 231 9.70 -16.53 20.51
C GLY A 231 8.71 -15.43 20.09
N SER A 232 8.29 -14.58 21.04
CA SER A 232 7.40 -13.45 20.74
C SER A 232 7.97 -12.55 19.65
N ASP A 233 9.28 -12.30 19.69
CA ASP A 233 9.96 -11.46 18.70
C ASP A 233 10.01 -12.14 17.33
N ASP A 234 10.30 -13.45 17.26
CA ASP A 234 10.26 -14.22 16.01
C ASP A 234 8.86 -14.21 15.38
N ILE A 235 7.80 -14.27 16.19
CA ILE A 235 6.41 -14.17 15.71
C ILE A 235 6.13 -12.77 15.16
N LEU A 236 6.58 -11.71 15.84
CA LEU A 236 6.42 -10.33 15.37
C LEU A 236 7.20 -10.09 14.07
N ASP A 237 8.41 -10.63 13.96
CA ASP A 237 9.22 -10.58 12.74
C ASP A 237 8.57 -11.37 11.60
N LEU A 238 7.99 -12.55 11.90
CA LEU A 238 7.21 -13.32 10.95
C LEU A 238 5.99 -12.54 10.47
N ILE A 239 5.25 -11.86 11.37
CA ILE A 239 4.16 -10.96 10.98
C ILE A 239 4.66 -9.81 10.11
N ALA A 240 5.80 -9.20 10.46
CA ALA A 240 6.36 -8.05 9.76
C ALA A 240 6.83 -8.40 8.34
N THR A 241 7.25 -9.65 8.11
CA THR A 241 7.79 -10.16 6.85
C THR A 241 6.76 -10.93 6.00
N ALA A 242 5.76 -11.57 6.61
CA ALA A 242 4.74 -12.33 5.90
C ALA A 242 3.60 -11.44 5.37
N ARG A 243 3.61 -11.17 4.05
CA ARG A 243 2.67 -10.24 3.39
C ARG A 243 1.21 -10.34 3.84
N ARG A 244 0.58 -11.52 3.70
CA ARG A 244 -0.86 -11.67 3.99
C ARG A 244 -1.16 -11.46 5.47
N LEU A 245 -0.22 -11.86 6.33
CA LEU A 245 -0.38 -11.74 7.77
C LEU A 245 -0.24 -10.29 8.21
N LYS A 246 0.73 -9.54 7.68
CA LYS A 246 0.88 -8.10 7.93
C LYS A 246 -0.35 -7.30 7.55
N MET A 247 -0.90 -7.57 6.35
CA MET A 247 -2.14 -6.95 5.87
C MET A 247 -3.30 -7.22 6.81
N ALA A 248 -3.51 -8.50 7.15
CA ALA A 248 -4.57 -8.92 8.04
C ALA A 248 -4.42 -8.27 9.41
N VAL A 249 -3.22 -8.30 10.00
CA VAL A 249 -2.93 -7.71 11.31
C VAL A 249 -3.23 -6.21 11.33
N ARG A 250 -2.86 -5.43 10.30
CA ARG A 250 -3.17 -3.98 10.32
C ARG A 250 -4.65 -3.66 10.19
N GLY A 251 -5.38 -4.36 9.32
CA GLY A 251 -6.84 -4.24 9.25
C GLY A 251 -7.47 -4.59 10.60
N TRP A 252 -7.07 -5.73 11.16
CA TRP A 252 -7.53 -6.20 12.47
C TRP A 252 -7.16 -5.27 13.62
N VAL A 253 -6.04 -4.56 13.56
CA VAL A 253 -5.68 -3.56 14.58
C VAL A 253 -6.65 -2.38 14.52
N ALA A 254 -7.01 -1.88 13.33
CA ALA A 254 -8.01 -0.83 13.20
C ALA A 254 -9.38 -1.30 13.72
N GLU A 255 -9.80 -2.52 13.36
CA GLU A 255 -11.03 -3.13 13.85
C GLU A 255 -11.02 -3.36 15.37
N ARG A 256 -9.88 -3.77 15.94
CA ARG A 256 -9.69 -3.96 17.38
C ARG A 256 -9.87 -2.65 18.12
N HIS A 257 -9.22 -1.58 17.65
CA HIS A 257 -9.37 -0.25 18.24
C HIS A 257 -10.79 0.29 18.08
N LEU A 258 -11.42 0.06 16.93
CA LEU A 258 -12.83 0.41 16.72
C LEU A 258 -13.74 -0.32 17.73
N ALA A 259 -13.56 -1.63 17.90
CA ALA A 259 -14.32 -2.42 18.87
C ALA A 259 -14.11 -1.93 20.31
N ASP A 260 -12.88 -1.56 20.68
CA ASP A 260 -12.59 -1.02 22.01
C ASP A 260 -13.25 0.35 22.24
N VAL A 261 -13.28 1.22 21.22
CA VAL A 261 -14.01 2.50 21.26
C VAL A 261 -15.51 2.27 21.40
N LEU A 262 -16.09 1.35 20.63
CA LEU A 262 -17.52 1.03 20.67
C LEU A 262 -17.93 0.41 22.02
N LYS A 263 -17.15 -0.53 22.56
CA LYS A 263 -17.40 -1.15 23.87
C LYS A 263 -17.40 -0.13 25.02
N ARG A 264 -16.65 0.96 24.89
CA ARG A 264 -16.61 2.06 25.87
C ARG A 264 -17.69 3.11 25.63
N THR A 265 -18.43 3.03 24.52
CA THR A 265 -19.45 4.02 24.16
C THR A 265 -20.74 3.75 24.94
N PRO A 266 -21.27 4.72 25.71
CA PRO A 266 -22.51 4.56 26.46
C PRO A 266 -23.68 4.11 25.58
N GLY A 267 -24.41 3.09 26.03
CA GLY A 267 -25.56 2.53 25.34
C GLY A 267 -25.25 1.38 24.39
N ILE A 268 -23.99 1.12 24.03
CA ILE A 268 -23.64 -0.11 23.29
C ILE A 268 -23.61 -1.28 24.27
N THR A 269 -24.51 -2.24 24.09
CA THR A 269 -24.67 -3.41 24.98
C THR A 269 -23.97 -4.65 24.44
N HIS A 270 -23.67 -4.68 23.14
CA HIS A 270 -22.92 -5.75 22.50
C HIS A 270 -21.99 -5.19 21.43
N CYS A 271 -20.78 -5.73 21.36
CA CYS A 271 -19.84 -5.48 20.26
C CYS A 271 -18.89 -6.67 20.13
N GLU A 272 -18.97 -7.35 18.98
CA GLU A 272 -18.11 -8.46 18.61
C GLU A 272 -17.56 -8.26 17.20
N ARG A 273 -16.40 -8.87 16.94
CA ARG A 273 -15.87 -8.98 15.58
C ARG A 273 -16.55 -10.15 14.88
N ILE A 274 -16.82 -9.99 13.59
CA ILE A 274 -17.30 -11.07 12.72
C ILE A 274 -16.07 -11.63 11.99
N ASP A 275 -15.92 -12.94 11.96
CA ASP A 275 -14.77 -13.62 11.34
C ASP A 275 -15.23 -14.53 10.18
N ASP A 276 -16.20 -14.04 9.42
CA ASP A 276 -16.79 -14.72 8.27
C ASP A 276 -16.28 -14.09 6.97
N GLU A 277 -15.94 -14.91 5.98
CA GLU A 277 -15.40 -14.42 4.70
C GLU A 277 -16.40 -13.51 3.98
N GLY A 278 -16.01 -12.26 3.73
CA GLY A 278 -16.80 -11.27 3.01
C GLY A 278 -17.95 -10.66 3.82
N ALA A 279 -18.04 -10.96 5.12
CA ALA A 279 -18.95 -10.29 6.04
C ALA A 279 -18.39 -8.92 6.48
N PRO A 280 -19.24 -8.02 7.00
CA PRO A 280 -18.79 -6.80 7.65
C PRO A 280 -17.91 -7.09 8.87
N ASP A 281 -17.08 -6.14 9.27
CA ASP A 281 -16.04 -6.38 10.27
C ASP A 281 -16.59 -6.58 11.71
N LEU A 282 -17.61 -5.81 12.13
CA LEU A 282 -18.15 -5.87 13.48
C LEU A 282 -19.67 -6.07 13.51
N ARG A 283 -20.17 -6.77 14.54
CA ARG A 283 -21.58 -6.80 14.94
C ARG A 283 -21.76 -6.06 16.25
N VAL A 284 -22.74 -5.15 16.29
CA VAL A 284 -23.02 -4.32 17.48
C VAL A 284 -24.50 -4.33 17.83
N ARG A 285 -24.81 -4.05 19.08
CA ARG A 285 -26.18 -3.78 19.55
C ARG A 285 -26.19 -2.54 20.43
N LEU A 286 -27.10 -1.63 20.12
CA LEU A 286 -27.39 -0.45 20.94
C LEU A 286 -28.60 -0.76 21.83
N LYS A 287 -28.44 -0.66 23.16
CA LYS A 287 -29.48 -0.96 24.15
C LYS A 287 -30.09 -2.35 23.89
N ASP A 288 -31.42 -2.44 23.86
CA ASP A 288 -32.17 -3.65 23.49
C ASP A 288 -32.63 -3.65 22.03
N GLY A 289 -31.97 -2.84 21.19
CA GLY A 289 -32.27 -2.75 19.76
C GLY A 289 -31.80 -3.97 18.95
N PRO A 290 -31.99 -3.94 17.62
CA PRO A 290 -31.53 -5.01 16.75
C PRO A 290 -29.99 -5.06 16.68
N PHE A 291 -29.46 -6.22 16.27
CA PHE A 291 -28.06 -6.31 15.86
C PHE A 291 -27.84 -5.58 14.54
N LEU A 292 -26.78 -4.77 14.52
CA LEU A 292 -26.33 -4.00 13.36
C LEU A 292 -24.90 -4.40 13.01
N THR A 293 -24.53 -4.23 11.75
CA THR A 293 -23.17 -4.52 11.25
C THR A 293 -22.42 -3.25 10.89
N ILE A 294 -21.11 -3.23 11.15
CA ILE A 294 -20.21 -2.10 10.86
C ILE A 294 -19.06 -2.59 9.98
N GLU A 295 -18.81 -1.86 8.88
CA GLU A 295 -17.59 -1.98 8.08
C GLU A 295 -16.59 -0.90 8.50
N CYS A 296 -15.32 -1.25 8.66
CA CYS A 296 -14.21 -0.37 9.01
C CYS A 296 -13.28 -0.19 7.81
N LYS A 297 -12.95 1.07 7.48
CA LYS A 297 -12.04 1.41 6.38
C LYS A 297 -11.08 2.52 6.76
N ASN A 298 -9.86 2.45 6.24
CA ASN A 298 -8.84 3.48 6.45
C ASN A 298 -9.05 4.64 5.47
N VAL A 299 -8.75 5.85 5.95
CA VAL A 299 -8.63 7.02 5.08
C VAL A 299 -7.29 7.02 4.34
N LEU A 300 -7.26 7.70 3.20
CA LEU A 300 -6.07 8.14 2.49
C LEU A 300 -5.29 9.15 3.33
N ARG A 301 -3.99 9.31 3.05
CA ARG A 301 -3.12 10.21 3.82
C ARG A 301 -3.35 11.67 3.43
N GLU A 302 -3.55 11.98 2.14
CA GLU A 302 -3.81 13.35 1.69
C GLU A 302 -5.30 13.68 1.75
N THR A 303 -5.61 14.75 2.48
CA THR A 303 -6.94 15.36 2.46
C THR A 303 -7.22 16.00 1.11
N ASP A 304 -8.49 16.30 0.83
CA ASP A 304 -8.81 17.17 -0.30
C ASP A 304 -8.36 18.63 -0.05
N ARG A 305 -8.61 19.51 -1.03
CA ARG A 305 -8.21 20.94 -0.95
C ARG A 305 -8.89 21.71 0.19
N LEU A 306 -9.99 21.19 0.74
CA LEU A 306 -10.71 21.78 1.87
C LEU A 306 -10.27 21.19 3.21
N GLY A 307 -9.24 20.32 3.21
CA GLY A 307 -8.79 19.63 4.42
C GLY A 307 -9.66 18.44 4.83
N VAL A 308 -10.55 17.97 3.95
CA VAL A 308 -11.47 16.87 4.27
C VAL A 308 -10.80 15.52 3.97
N PRO A 309 -10.73 14.58 4.95
CA PRO A 309 -10.20 13.24 4.70
C PRO A 309 -11.00 12.48 3.65
N ARG A 310 -10.32 11.60 2.91
CA ARG A 310 -10.94 10.76 1.86
C ARG A 310 -10.74 9.30 2.19
N LEU A 311 -11.74 8.47 1.96
CA LEU A 311 -11.71 7.05 2.31
C LEU A 311 -11.12 6.21 1.16
N ASP A 312 -10.28 5.21 1.46
CA ASP A 312 -9.98 4.15 0.50
C ASP A 312 -11.14 3.14 0.51
N PHE A 313 -12.16 3.42 -0.31
CA PHE A 313 -13.46 2.76 -0.21
C PHE A 313 -13.79 1.89 -1.42
N GLN A 314 -13.12 0.75 -1.50
CA GLN A 314 -13.40 -0.30 -2.48
C GLN A 314 -12.82 -1.64 -1.99
N ARG A 315 -13.38 -2.74 -2.47
CA ARG A 315 -12.84 -4.07 -2.18
C ARG A 315 -11.49 -4.26 -2.89
N THR A 316 -10.61 -5.05 -2.31
CA THR A 316 -9.28 -5.36 -2.89
C THR A 316 -9.38 -6.20 -4.16
N ARG A 317 -10.50 -6.92 -4.36
CA ARG A 317 -10.73 -7.80 -5.51
C ARG A 317 -12.11 -7.55 -6.11
N ALA A 318 -12.19 -7.73 -7.43
CA ALA A 318 -13.43 -7.80 -8.19
C ALA A 318 -13.55 -9.20 -8.79
N SER A 319 -14.78 -9.69 -8.95
CA SER A 319 -15.06 -10.83 -9.81
C SER A 319 -14.60 -10.53 -11.23
N LYS A 320 -13.96 -11.51 -11.88
CA LYS A 320 -13.52 -11.39 -13.28
C LYS A 320 -14.67 -11.11 -14.24
N SER A 321 -15.88 -11.58 -13.92
CA SER A 321 -17.09 -11.41 -14.74
C SER A 321 -17.92 -10.18 -14.37
N ASP A 322 -17.63 -9.53 -13.24
CA ASP A 322 -18.38 -8.35 -12.77
C ASP A 322 -17.42 -7.32 -12.15
N PRO A 323 -16.97 -6.32 -12.92
CA PRO A 323 -16.15 -5.22 -12.41
C PRO A 323 -16.83 -4.40 -11.29
N CYS A 324 -18.16 -4.32 -11.27
CA CYS A 324 -18.91 -3.56 -10.25
C CYS A 324 -18.94 -4.27 -8.89
N SER A 325 -18.61 -5.57 -8.82
CA SER A 325 -18.49 -6.32 -7.57
C SER A 325 -17.40 -5.79 -6.62
N ARG A 326 -16.48 -4.95 -7.13
CA ARG A 326 -15.48 -4.26 -6.30
C ARG A 326 -16.09 -3.21 -5.38
N TYR A 327 -17.26 -2.68 -5.73
CA TYR A 327 -17.92 -1.62 -4.98
C TYR A 327 -18.95 -2.20 -4.02
N TYR A 328 -19.05 -1.56 -2.85
CA TYR A 328 -20.01 -1.92 -1.82
C TYR A 328 -21.42 -1.50 -2.22
N ALA A 329 -22.43 -2.26 -1.81
CA ALA A 329 -23.83 -1.86 -1.87
C ALA A 329 -24.25 -1.20 -0.53
N PRO A 330 -25.26 -0.30 -0.52
CA PRO A 330 -25.79 0.28 0.71
C PRO A 330 -26.27 -0.75 1.74
N THR A 331 -26.59 -1.97 1.29
CA THR A 331 -27.10 -3.07 2.11
C THR A 331 -26.02 -4.01 2.63
N ASP A 332 -24.76 -3.86 2.21
CA ASP A 332 -23.67 -4.76 2.62
C ASP A 332 -23.41 -4.69 4.14
N PHE A 333 -23.64 -3.53 4.75
CA PHE A 333 -23.50 -3.27 6.18
C PHE A 333 -24.47 -2.18 6.63
N ASN A 334 -24.67 -2.00 7.94
CA ASN A 334 -25.58 -0.98 8.46
C ASN A 334 -24.91 0.36 8.73
N ILE A 335 -23.60 0.36 9.03
CA ILE A 335 -22.80 1.54 9.35
C ILE A 335 -21.43 1.41 8.68
N LEU A 336 -20.89 2.52 8.19
CA LEU A 336 -19.50 2.63 7.77
C LEU A 336 -18.72 3.45 8.81
N ALA A 337 -17.60 2.91 9.27
CA ALA A 337 -16.63 3.57 10.14
C ALA A 337 -15.35 3.92 9.35
N ALA A 338 -14.99 5.19 9.35
CA ALA A 338 -13.74 5.69 8.78
C ALA A 338 -12.68 5.82 9.88
N CYS A 339 -11.61 5.03 9.79
CA CYS A 339 -10.42 5.12 10.62
C CYS A 339 -9.53 6.27 10.13
N LEU A 340 -9.33 7.28 10.97
CA LEU A 340 -8.60 8.51 10.63
C LEU A 340 -7.09 8.44 10.90
N HIS A 341 -6.59 7.31 11.42
CA HIS A 341 -5.20 7.15 11.85
C HIS A 341 -4.17 7.55 10.79
N ALA A 342 -4.44 7.24 9.51
CA ALA A 342 -3.54 7.63 8.43
C ALA A 342 -3.39 9.16 8.30
N VAL A 343 -4.36 9.97 8.73
CA VAL A 343 -4.28 11.44 8.72
C VAL A 343 -3.84 11.98 10.08
N THR A 344 -4.44 11.49 11.18
CA THR A 344 -4.28 12.09 12.51
C THR A 344 -3.20 11.44 13.36
N GLU A 345 -2.67 10.29 12.95
CA GLU A 345 -1.75 9.46 13.75
C GLU A 345 -2.34 9.05 15.11
N SER A 346 -3.68 9.10 15.24
CA SER A 346 -4.47 8.69 16.40
C SER A 346 -5.58 7.73 15.98
N TRP A 347 -5.94 6.79 16.85
CA TRP A 347 -7.01 5.80 16.59
C TRP A 347 -8.40 6.42 16.76
N GLU A 348 -8.73 7.33 15.84
CA GLU A 348 -9.99 8.06 15.81
C GLU A 348 -10.90 7.54 14.69
N PHE A 349 -12.21 7.57 14.95
CA PHE A 349 -13.21 7.04 14.03
C PHE A 349 -14.36 8.02 13.82
N LYS A 350 -14.83 8.08 12.58
CA LYS A 350 -16.07 8.78 12.21
C LYS A 350 -17.05 7.79 11.57
N TYR A 351 -18.35 8.04 11.76
CA TYR A 351 -19.43 7.11 11.41
C TYR A 351 -20.46 7.74 10.48
N ILE A 352 -21.01 6.94 9.56
CA ILE A 352 -22.12 7.34 8.69
C ILE A 352 -23.01 6.13 8.34
N GLN A 353 -24.28 6.41 8.02
CA GLN A 353 -25.16 5.41 7.40
C GLN A 353 -24.85 5.30 5.89
N PRO A 354 -24.80 4.09 5.32
CA PRO A 354 -24.48 3.90 3.91
C PRO A 354 -25.48 4.59 2.95
N SER A 355 -26.75 4.71 3.35
CA SER A 355 -27.79 5.41 2.57
C SER A 355 -27.54 6.91 2.39
N ARG A 356 -26.64 7.51 3.19
CA ARG A 356 -26.25 8.92 3.07
C ARG A 356 -25.06 9.13 2.14
N LEU A 357 -24.45 8.06 1.65
CA LEU A 357 -23.35 8.12 0.70
C LEU A 357 -23.89 8.21 -0.73
N ALA A 358 -23.15 8.90 -1.59
CA ALA A 358 -23.50 9.02 -3.00
C ALA A 358 -23.45 7.66 -3.71
N GLU A 359 -24.36 7.46 -4.67
CA GLU A 359 -24.34 6.28 -5.53
C GLU A 359 -23.18 6.31 -6.53
N HIS A 360 -22.75 5.14 -6.95
CA HIS A 360 -21.73 4.96 -7.96
C HIS A 360 -22.28 5.31 -9.36
N ARG A 361 -21.67 6.27 -10.04
CA ARG A 361 -22.14 6.81 -11.33
C ARG A 361 -22.36 5.75 -12.42
N LYS A 362 -21.59 4.65 -12.40
CA LYS A 362 -21.61 3.60 -13.44
C LYS A 362 -22.08 2.23 -12.97
N CYS A 363 -22.29 2.04 -11.66
CA CYS A 363 -22.63 0.75 -11.09
C CYS A 363 -23.91 0.92 -10.27
N PRO A 364 -25.10 0.76 -10.90
CA PRO A 364 -26.37 0.94 -10.22
C PRO A 364 -26.47 0.09 -8.95
N GLY A 365 -27.01 0.67 -7.87
CA GLY A 365 -27.12 0.00 -6.57
C GLY A 365 -25.79 -0.15 -5.80
N LYS A 366 -24.69 0.43 -6.30
CA LYS A 366 -23.40 0.49 -5.58
C LYS A 366 -23.14 1.89 -5.06
N LEU A 367 -22.33 1.95 -4.00
CA LEU A 367 -21.84 3.18 -3.40
C LEU A 367 -20.64 3.72 -4.16
N ASN A 368 -20.53 5.04 -4.24
CA ASN A 368 -19.37 5.71 -4.81
C ASN A 368 -18.11 5.37 -4.00
N ASN A 369 -17.00 5.11 -4.68
CA ASN A 369 -15.70 4.82 -4.07
C ASN A 369 -14.93 6.08 -3.65
N ASN A 370 -15.29 7.25 -4.20
CA ASN A 370 -14.69 8.55 -3.85
C ASN A 370 -15.42 9.19 -2.66
N VAL A 371 -15.29 8.58 -1.48
CA VAL A 371 -16.00 9.00 -0.27
C VAL A 371 -15.18 10.03 0.51
N ARG A 372 -15.82 11.14 0.87
CA ARG A 372 -15.26 12.18 1.76
C ARG A 372 -15.80 12.02 3.17
N VAL A 373 -14.95 12.25 4.17
CA VAL A 373 -15.31 12.21 5.59
C VAL A 373 -15.62 13.63 6.09
N ASP A 374 -16.67 14.20 5.53
CA ASP A 374 -17.13 15.59 5.76
C ASP A 374 -18.05 15.72 6.99
N ASP A 375 -18.79 16.83 7.08
CA ASP A 375 -19.69 17.15 8.20
C ASP A 375 -20.91 16.24 8.30
N ALA A 376 -21.20 15.43 7.27
CA ALA A 376 -22.26 14.42 7.35
C ALA A 376 -21.88 13.25 8.27
N TRP A 377 -20.58 13.09 8.53
CA TRP A 377 -20.03 12.08 9.43
C TRP A 377 -19.94 12.58 10.86
N THR A 378 -20.17 11.70 11.82
CA THR A 378 -20.12 12.04 13.25
C THR A 378 -19.05 11.22 13.97
N ALA A 379 -18.41 11.80 14.99
CA ALA A 379 -17.50 11.06 15.87
C ALA A 379 -18.26 10.22 16.92
N ASN A 380 -19.53 10.54 17.17
CA ASN A 380 -20.39 9.75 18.06
C ASN A 380 -21.17 8.72 17.25
N PRO A 381 -20.98 7.40 17.47
CA PRO A 381 -21.67 6.36 16.72
C PRO A 381 -23.16 6.21 17.10
N VAL A 382 -23.58 6.68 18.28
CA VAL A 382 -24.93 6.42 18.81
C VAL A 382 -26.05 6.93 17.88
N PRO A 383 -26.04 8.19 17.39
CA PRO A 383 -27.11 8.66 16.51
C PRO A 383 -27.21 7.89 15.19
N VAL A 384 -26.07 7.40 14.69
CA VAL A 384 -26.01 6.60 13.45
C VAL A 384 -26.61 5.21 13.67
N LEU A 385 -26.30 4.61 14.82
CA LEU A 385 -26.86 3.32 15.24
C LEU A 385 -28.38 3.41 15.47
N GLU A 386 -28.86 4.48 16.14
CA GLU A 386 -30.29 4.71 16.36
C GLU A 386 -31.04 4.84 15.03
N ALA A 387 -30.53 5.65 14.10
CA ALA A 387 -31.12 5.79 12.77
C ALA A 387 -31.11 4.47 11.97
N ALA A 388 -30.04 3.67 12.09
CA ALA A 388 -29.93 2.39 11.39
C ALA A 388 -30.90 1.35 11.95
N ALA A 389 -31.14 1.35 13.27
CA ALA A 389 -32.13 0.49 13.91
C ALA A 389 -33.56 0.81 13.44
N MET A 390 -33.89 2.10 13.27
CA MET A 390 -35.23 2.53 12.83
C MET A 390 -35.55 2.15 11.37
N THR A 391 -34.52 2.04 10.51
CA THR A 391 -34.71 1.74 9.08
C THR A 391 -34.94 0.24 8.82
N ARG A 392 -34.77 -0.62 9.85
CA ARG A 392 -34.99 -2.07 9.78
C ARG A 392 -36.36 -2.53 10.31
N LEU A 393 -37.09 -1.64 10.96
CA LEU A 393 -38.50 -1.82 11.34
C LEU A 393 -39.37 -1.39 10.16
#